data_AF-A0A061AJ90-F1
#
_entry.id   AF-A0A061AJ90-F1
#
_cell.length_a   1.000
_cell.length_b   1.000
_cell.length_c   1.000
_cell.angle_alpha   90.00
_cell.angle_beta   90.00
_cell.angle_gamma   90.00
#
_symmetry.space_group_name_H-M   'P 1'
#
loop_
_entity.id
_entity.type
_entity.pdbx_description
1 polymer ?
#
loop_
_entity_poly.entity_id
_entity_poly.type
_entity_poly.pdbx_seq_one_letter_code
_entity_poly.pdbx_strand_id
1 'polypeptide(L)'
;MTEKRYKEWVQTEYIKKKQSTVDALRQMSVDDLYDHIKAYKDFMLSLAMDHEQEIMDGNLEKQIEKQLRQVDTLEKFLKDGITESLVHIMLDEEIIMHLIKKVKKDQTIGACCETSFE
;
A
#
# COMPACT_ATOMS: atom_id res chain seq x y z
N MET A 1 15.24 -9.54 -3.53
CA MET A 1 16.34 -8.87 -4.28
C MET A 1 17.61 -8.87 -3.44
N THR A 2 18.82 -8.88 -4.03
CA THR A 2 20.08 -8.68 -3.30
C THR A 2 20.50 -7.20 -3.34
N GLU A 3 21.26 -6.73 -2.35
CA GLU A 3 21.75 -5.33 -2.26
C GLU A 3 22.41 -4.83 -3.56
N LYS A 4 23.19 -5.70 -4.21
CA LYS A 4 23.82 -5.42 -5.51
C LYS A 4 22.81 -5.12 -6.62
N ARG A 5 21.71 -5.87 -6.69
CA ARG A 5 20.63 -5.63 -7.67
C ARG A 5 19.88 -4.34 -7.38
N TYR A 6 19.75 -3.96 -6.11
CA TYR A 6 19.09 -2.71 -5.74
C TYR A 6 19.92 -1.49 -6.19
N LYS A 7 21.23 -1.50 -5.91
CA LYS A 7 22.16 -0.45 -6.38
C LYS A 7 22.17 -0.34 -7.91
N GLU A 8 22.15 -1.47 -8.62
CA GLU A 8 22.08 -1.51 -10.09
C GLU A 8 20.75 -0.96 -10.64
N TRP A 9 19.64 -1.24 -9.98
CA TRP A 9 18.32 -0.68 -10.33
C TRP A 9 18.28 0.83 -10.14
N VAL A 10 18.75 1.33 -9.00
CA VAL A 10 18.84 2.77 -8.72
C VAL A 10 19.68 3.46 -9.79
N GLN A 11 20.87 2.95 -10.12
CA GLN A 11 21.68 3.53 -11.19
C GLN A 11 21.00 3.50 -12.56
N THR A 12 20.25 2.46 -12.87
CA THR A 12 19.62 2.31 -14.19
C THR A 12 18.40 3.23 -14.37
N GLU A 13 17.50 3.25 -13.39
CA GLU A 13 16.28 4.05 -13.47
C GLU A 13 16.54 5.54 -13.21
N TYR A 14 17.42 5.87 -12.25
CA TYR A 14 17.72 7.25 -11.86
C TYR A 14 18.71 7.93 -12.82
N ILE A 15 19.85 7.27 -13.11
CA ILE A 15 20.96 7.91 -13.83
C ILE A 15 20.82 7.73 -15.34
N LYS A 16 20.41 6.53 -15.81
CA LYS A 16 20.41 6.22 -17.24
C LYS A 16 19.08 6.53 -17.94
N LYS A 17 17.94 6.23 -17.33
CA LYS A 17 16.62 6.41 -17.97
C LYS A 17 15.96 7.78 -17.75
N LYS A 18 16.44 8.58 -16.79
CA LYS A 18 15.86 9.89 -16.42
C LYS A 18 14.35 9.86 -16.13
N GLN A 19 13.78 8.71 -15.78
CA GLN A 19 12.41 8.65 -15.29
C GLN A 19 12.38 9.12 -13.84
N SER A 20 11.32 9.85 -13.46
CA SER A 20 11.08 10.16 -12.05
C SER A 20 10.95 8.85 -11.28
N THR A 21 11.69 8.70 -10.18
CA THR A 21 11.62 7.52 -9.30
C THR A 21 10.17 7.20 -8.91
N VAL A 22 9.33 8.22 -8.80
CA VAL A 22 7.89 8.08 -8.51
C VAL A 22 7.14 7.37 -9.63
N ASP A 23 7.46 7.65 -10.89
CA ASP A 23 6.77 7.05 -12.04
C ASP A 23 7.19 5.59 -12.24
N ALA A 24 8.46 5.26 -11.98
CA ALA A 24 8.95 3.89 -11.99
C ALA A 24 8.29 3.03 -10.89
N LEU A 25 8.16 3.59 -9.67
CA LEU A 25 7.49 2.90 -8.56
C LEU A 25 6.00 2.68 -8.84
N ARG A 26 5.32 3.65 -9.48
CA ARG A 26 3.88 3.54 -9.83
C ARG A 26 3.57 2.44 -10.84
N GLN A 27 4.55 2.02 -11.63
CA GLN A 27 4.38 1.00 -12.67
C GLN A 27 4.67 -0.42 -12.17
N MET A 28 5.17 -0.57 -10.94
CA MET A 28 5.46 -1.87 -10.35
C MET A 28 4.18 -2.59 -9.91
N SER A 29 4.20 -3.92 -9.94
CA SER A 29 3.17 -4.73 -9.30
C SER A 29 3.25 -4.58 -7.78
N VAL A 30 2.19 -4.98 -7.07
CA VAL A 30 2.17 -4.94 -5.59
C VAL A 30 3.28 -5.83 -5.00
N ASP A 31 3.51 -7.01 -5.58
CA ASP A 31 4.56 -7.93 -5.14
C ASP A 31 5.96 -7.33 -5.36
N ASP A 32 6.19 -6.69 -6.52
CA ASP A 32 7.45 -6.01 -6.82
C ASP A 32 7.70 -4.80 -5.90
N LEU A 33 6.65 -4.03 -5.59
CA LEU A 33 6.71 -2.92 -4.64
C LEU A 33 7.07 -3.41 -3.23
N TYR A 34 6.48 -4.52 -2.81
CA TYR A 34 6.75 -5.12 -1.52
C TYR A 34 8.21 -5.57 -1.40
N ASP A 35 8.73 -6.27 -2.41
CA ASP A 35 10.14 -6.66 -2.49
C ASP A 35 11.09 -5.46 -2.56
N HIS A 36 10.70 -4.40 -3.26
CA HIS A 36 11.48 -3.16 -3.35
C HIS A 36 11.58 -2.44 -2.00
N ILE A 37 10.47 -2.36 -1.25
CA ILE A 37 10.44 -1.73 0.07
C ILE A 37 11.33 -2.49 1.06
N LYS A 38 11.32 -3.82 1.05
CA LYS A 38 12.23 -4.63 1.87
C LYS A 38 13.69 -4.37 1.52
N ALA A 39 14.03 -4.43 0.24
CA ALA A 39 15.40 -4.19 -0.21
C ALA A 39 15.89 -2.76 0.15
N TYR A 40 15.00 -1.77 0.09
CA TYR A 40 15.32 -0.41 0.50
C TYR A 40 15.55 -0.29 2.01
N LYS A 41 14.75 -0.99 2.83
CA LYS A 41 14.93 -1.05 4.29
C LYS A 41 16.30 -1.62 4.65
N ASP A 42 16.66 -2.74 4.04
CA ASP A 42 17.96 -3.39 4.25
C ASP A 42 19.11 -2.46 3.84
N PHE A 43 18.99 -1.80 2.67
CA PHE A 43 19.96 -0.81 2.23
C PHE A 43 20.12 0.34 3.23
N MET A 44 19.03 0.90 3.75
CA MET A 44 19.07 1.99 4.73
C MET A 44 19.72 1.57 6.05
N LEU A 45 19.49 0.34 6.50
CA LEU A 45 20.13 -0.20 7.71
C LEU A 45 21.63 -0.39 7.49
N SER A 46 22.04 -0.97 6.35
CA SER A 46 23.46 -1.10 6.01
C SER A 46 24.14 0.26 5.90
N LEU A 47 23.51 1.23 5.24
CA LEU A 47 24.03 2.60 5.13
C LEU A 47 24.21 3.26 6.51
N ALA A 48 23.26 3.05 7.42
CA ALA A 48 23.34 3.60 8.77
C ALA A 48 24.48 2.98 9.59
N MET A 49 24.74 1.68 9.43
CA MET A 49 25.85 0.99 10.07
C MET A 49 27.21 1.38 9.49
N ASP A 50 27.31 1.46 8.16
CA ASP A 50 28.56 1.77 7.45
C ASP A 50 29.07 3.19 7.73
N HIS A 51 28.16 4.10 8.12
CA HIS A 51 28.44 5.52 8.35
C HIS A 51 28.03 6.00 9.76
N GLU A 52 28.00 5.10 10.74
CA GLU A 52 27.50 5.39 12.09
C GLU A 52 28.19 6.61 12.70
N GLN A 53 29.51 6.72 12.58
CA GLN A 53 30.29 7.82 13.14
C GLN A 53 29.94 9.16 12.47
N GLU A 54 29.85 9.21 11.15
CA GLU A 54 29.48 10.43 10.42
C GLU A 54 28.03 10.85 10.69
N ILE A 55 27.15 9.88 10.94
CA ILE A 55 25.75 10.12 11.31
C ILE A 55 25.67 10.75 12.69
N MET A 56 26.41 10.24 13.66
CA MET A 56 26.50 10.82 15.02
C MET A 56 27.11 12.23 14.96
N ASP A 57 28.26 12.37 14.30
CA ASP A 57 28.98 13.64 14.20
C ASP A 57 28.15 14.71 13.45
N GLY A 58 27.36 14.29 12.45
CA GLY A 58 26.45 15.13 11.68
C GLY A 58 25.08 15.37 12.33
N ASN A 59 24.79 14.76 13.49
CA ASN A 59 23.46 14.77 14.13
C ASN A 59 22.32 14.31 13.18
N LEU A 60 22.58 13.33 12.31
CA LEU A 60 21.65 12.85 11.29
C LEU A 60 20.74 11.70 11.76
N GLU A 61 20.99 11.17 12.96
CA GLU A 61 20.30 10.02 13.55
C GLU A 61 18.76 10.13 13.44
N LYS A 62 18.21 11.28 13.86
CA LYS A 62 16.76 11.53 13.83
C LYS A 62 16.17 11.47 12.42
N GLN A 63 16.94 11.86 11.40
CA GLN A 63 16.48 11.81 10.02
C GLN A 63 16.43 10.36 9.52
N ILE A 64 17.46 9.57 9.83
CA ILE A 64 17.54 8.15 9.47
C ILE A 64 16.45 7.36 10.19
N GLU A 65 16.25 7.58 11.50
CA GLU A 65 15.16 6.97 12.26
C GLU A 65 13.78 7.33 11.71
N LYS A 66 13.59 8.58 11.27
CA LYS A 66 12.33 9.00 10.65
C LYS A 66 12.09 8.23 9.34
N GLN A 67 13.11 8.13 8.49
CA GLN A 67 13.00 7.40 7.24
C GLN A 67 12.73 5.90 7.47
N LEU A 68 13.44 5.25 8.40
CA LEU A 68 13.21 3.84 8.75
C LEU A 68 11.78 3.60 9.25
N ARG A 69 11.24 4.49 10.08
CA ARG A 69 9.83 4.43 10.54
C ARG A 69 8.83 4.55 9.39
N GLN A 70 9.09 5.44 8.42
CA GLN A 70 8.25 5.58 7.23
C GLN A 70 8.28 4.31 6.37
N VAL A 71 9.45 3.71 6.17
CA VAL A 71 9.60 2.45 5.43
C VAL A 71 8.87 1.30 6.12
N ASP A 72 8.98 1.19 7.44
CA ASP A 72 8.26 0.17 8.23
C ASP A 72 6.73 0.31 8.12
N THR A 73 6.25 1.55 8.08
CA THR A 73 4.82 1.85 7.89
C THR A 73 4.33 1.42 6.51
N LEU A 74 5.11 1.67 5.47
CA LEU A 74 4.81 1.24 4.10
C LEU A 74 4.78 -0.29 3.98
N GLU A 75 5.74 -0.97 4.60
CA GLU A 75 5.79 -2.45 4.63
C GLU A 75 4.53 -3.04 5.27
N LYS A 76 4.10 -2.50 6.42
CA LYS A 76 2.85 -2.90 7.09
C LYS A 76 1.61 -2.63 6.25
N PHE A 77 1.56 -1.46 5.61
CA PHE A 77 0.43 -1.10 4.75
C PHE A 77 0.27 -2.06 3.56
N LEU A 78 1.37 -2.40 2.87
CA LEU A 78 1.31 -3.36 1.76
C LEU A 78 0.96 -4.77 2.23
N LYS A 79 1.47 -5.16 3.41
CA LYS A 79 1.24 -6.50 3.95
C LYS A 79 -0.21 -6.72 4.39
N ASP A 80 -0.75 -5.77 5.17
CA ASP A 80 -2.01 -5.96 5.89
C ASP A 80 -3.08 -4.94 5.47
N GLY A 81 -2.68 -3.69 5.18
CA GLY A 81 -3.60 -2.57 4.91
C GLY A 81 -4.39 -2.70 3.60
N ILE A 82 -3.81 -3.28 2.55
CA ILE A 82 -4.53 -3.57 1.30
C ILE A 82 -5.64 -4.59 1.55
N THR A 83 -5.32 -5.67 2.26
CA THR A 83 -6.29 -6.71 2.61
C THR A 83 -7.41 -6.17 3.48
N GLU A 84 -7.08 -5.37 4.50
CA GLU A 84 -8.07 -4.75 5.38
C GLU A 84 -9.01 -3.80 4.61
N SER A 85 -8.46 -3.00 3.70
CA SER A 85 -9.25 -2.12 2.82
C SER A 85 -10.20 -2.92 1.91
N LEU A 86 -9.75 -4.05 1.36
CA LEU A 86 -10.58 -4.92 0.52
C LEU A 86 -11.72 -5.56 1.32
N VAL A 87 -11.46 -6.01 2.55
CA VAL A 87 -12.50 -6.56 3.45
C VAL A 87 -13.60 -5.53 3.69
N HIS A 88 -13.25 -4.27 3.94
CA HIS A 88 -14.25 -3.21 4.11
C HIS A 88 -15.11 -3.00 2.86
N ILE A 89 -14.51 -2.97 1.67
CA ILE A 89 -15.25 -2.85 0.41
C ILE A 89 -16.23 -4.03 0.24
N MET A 90 -15.80 -5.25 0.54
CA MET A 90 -16.64 -6.44 0.44
C MET A 90 -17.81 -6.39 1.44
N LEU A 91 -17.58 -5.92 2.67
CA LEU A 91 -18.65 -5.73 3.66
C LEU A 91 -19.67 -4.68 3.21
N ASP A 92 -19.21 -3.58 2.61
CA ASP A 92 -20.10 -2.56 2.06
C ASP A 92 -20.96 -3.12 0.91
N GLU A 93 -20.38 -3.96 0.05
CA GLU A 93 -21.13 -4.66 -1.01
C GLU A 93 -22.23 -5.57 -0.43
N GLU A 94 -21.94 -6.32 0.64
CA GLU A 94 -22.95 -7.15 1.32
C GLU A 94 -24.11 -6.33 1.89
N ILE A 95 -23.79 -5.17 2.47
CA ILE A 95 -24.80 -4.22 2.98
C ILE A 95 -25.68 -3.72 1.82
N ILE A 96 -25.09 -3.31 0.70
CA ILE A 96 -25.82 -2.88 -0.49
C ILE A 96 -26.75 -3.98 -0.98
N MET A 97 -26.26 -5.22 -1.08
CA MET A 97 -27.06 -6.36 -1.51
C MET A 97 -28.21 -6.68 -0.56
N HIS A 98 -27.99 -6.54 0.75
CA HIS A 98 -29.04 -6.68 1.75
C HIS A 98 -30.13 -5.60 1.59
N LEU A 99 -29.73 -4.34 1.40
CA LEU A 99 -30.66 -3.23 1.17
C LEU A 99 -31.48 -3.42 -0.11
N ILE A 100 -30.86 -3.86 -1.21
CA ILE A 100 -31.56 -4.19 -2.46
C ILE A 100 -32.60 -5.30 -2.22
N LYS A 101 -32.23 -6.37 -1.51
CA LYS A 101 -33.15 -7.48 -1.19
C LYS A 101 -34.33 -6.99 -0.36
N LYS A 102 -34.09 -6.12 0.63
CA LYS A 102 -35.13 -5.51 1.45
C LYS A 102 -36.11 -4.69 0.61
N VAL A 103 -35.60 -3.80 -0.24
CA VAL A 103 -36.44 -3.00 -1.16
C VAL A 103 -37.28 -3.88 -2.07
N LYS A 104 -36.69 -4.94 -2.66
CA LYS A 104 -37.43 -5.88 -3.51
C LYS A 104 -38.56 -6.59 -2.77
N LYS A 105 -38.34 -6.97 -1.50
CA LYS A 105 -39.34 -7.59 -0.64
C LYS A 105 -40.47 -6.61 -0.31
N ASP A 106 -40.12 -5.38 0.03
CA ASP A 106 -41.09 -4.34 0.38
C ASP A 106 -41.95 -3.96 -0.85
N GLN A 107 -41.38 -3.97 -2.06
CA GLN A 107 -42.13 -3.80 -3.31
C GLN A 107 -43.07 -4.97 -3.62
N THR A 108 -42.68 -6.21 -3.35
CA THR A 108 -43.59 -7.36 -3.51
C THR A 108 -44.73 -7.34 -2.49
N ILE A 109 -44.50 -6.84 -1.28
CA ILE A 109 -45.54 -6.67 -0.27
C ILE A 109 -46.48 -5.50 -0.61
N GLY A 110 -45.94 -4.38 -1.10
CA GLY A 110 -46.74 -3.22 -1.56
C GLY A 110 -47.61 -3.51 -2.78
N ALA A 111 -47.18 -4.41 -3.67
CA ALA A 111 -47.97 -4.87 -4.82
C ALA A 111 -49.14 -5.80 -4.44
N CYS A 112 -49.13 -6.41 -3.24
CA CYS A 112 -50.25 -7.21 -2.74
C CYS A 112 -51.39 -6.37 -2.12
N CYS A 113 -51.25 -5.04 -2.05
CA CYS A 113 -52.27 -4.15 -1.50
C CYS A 113 -53.22 -3.53 -2.55
N GLU A 114 -53.14 -3.94 -3.82
CA GLU A 114 -54.25 -3.74 -4.77
C GLU A 114 -55.35 -4.77 -4.49
N THR A 115 -55.93 -4.73 -3.28
CA THR A 115 -57.25 -5.31 -3.07
C THR A 115 -58.24 -4.45 -3.84
N SER A 116 -58.75 -5.01 -4.93
CA SER A 116 -59.96 -4.58 -5.61
C SER A 116 -61.05 -4.28 -4.59
N PHE A 117 -61.40 -3.00 -4.45
CA PHE A 117 -62.68 -2.62 -3.89
C PHE A 117 -63.72 -2.76 -5.02
N GLU A 118 -64.46 -3.87 -5.00
CA GLU A 118 -65.82 -3.91 -5.56
C GLU A 118 -66.77 -3.11 -4.66
#